data_AF-A0A9X3J779-F1
#
_entry.id   AF-A0A9X3J779-F1
#
_cell.length_a   1.000
_cell.length_b   1.000
_cell.length_c   1.000
_cell.angle_alpha   90.00
_cell.angle_beta   90.00
_cell.angle_gamma   90.00
#
_symmetry.space_group_name_H-M   'P 1'
#
loop_
_entity.id
_entity.type
_entity.pdbx_description
1 polymer ?
#
loop_
_entity_poly.entity_id
_entity_poly.type
_entity_poly.pdbx_seq_one_letter_code
_entity_poly.pdbx_strand_id
1 'polypeptide(L)'
;MVSKLKMVLLFVAMPMSSLFAQDQPELHVGGALRFNYNLSSWKEGQQKRGGDFGYDLFRINVKASYKGVKLDAEYRNYSDGFGGGMLKQGWIGYDFTPENNLQIGLTQVPFGITQYNSHNWFFGLNYYIGLEDDHDMGVKYTHSDENWMYAVAFFKNAEELNFGSNSDVSNSRYSYDVGSLDGEYRNKEENTLNVKVARKFKGSNSDHMLGVSAQYGGIYNLDTEEIGNNYALAAHYEVNVGGWNAKAQVSNYKYNTKNPDGQSNDVVAMTAYGAPYLVASEATTYTLGVAYTLPVKWGPISSLQFYDDFGYMDKRIKDFYDTYMNVTGVLVSAGNVYTYIDLAQGKNHPWIGPVWTDALAAGTADAKWETRFNINIGYYF
;
A
#
# COMPACT_ATOMS: atom_id res chain seq x y z
N MET A 1 -44.82 11.24 11.14
CA MET A 1 -45.38 10.28 10.16
C MET A 1 -44.46 9.07 10.16
N VAL A 2 -44.98 7.92 10.56
CA VAL A 2 -44.21 6.69 10.82
C VAL A 2 -43.70 6.09 9.51
N SER A 3 -42.39 5.84 9.40
CA SER A 3 -41.85 4.93 8.39
C SER A 3 -41.11 3.80 9.10
N LYS A 4 -41.71 2.60 9.01
CA LYS A 4 -41.22 1.35 9.58
C LYS A 4 -40.09 0.83 8.69
N LEU A 5 -38.84 0.92 9.12
CA LEU A 5 -37.74 0.22 8.48
C LEU A 5 -37.78 -1.25 8.94
N LYS A 6 -38.23 -2.14 8.05
CA LYS A 6 -38.14 -3.58 8.27
C LYS A 6 -36.68 -4.00 8.08
N MET A 7 -36.01 -4.24 9.19
CA MET A 7 -34.69 -4.86 9.23
C MET A 7 -34.83 -6.32 8.79
N VAL A 8 -34.38 -6.63 7.58
CA VAL A 8 -34.25 -8.01 7.10
C VAL A 8 -32.96 -8.55 7.69
N LEU A 9 -33.08 -9.33 8.77
CA LEU A 9 -31.99 -10.18 9.25
C LEU A 9 -31.78 -11.32 8.25
N LEU A 10 -30.71 -11.25 7.46
CA LEU A 10 -30.22 -12.38 6.70
C LEU A 10 -29.52 -13.34 7.67
N PHE A 11 -30.21 -14.40 8.07
CA PHE A 11 -29.59 -15.53 8.78
C PHE A 11 -28.70 -16.29 7.78
N VAL A 12 -27.41 -15.98 7.76
CA VAL A 12 -26.41 -16.84 7.11
C VAL A 12 -26.26 -18.08 7.99
N ALA A 13 -26.82 -19.20 7.55
CA ALA A 13 -26.58 -20.50 8.17
C ALA A 13 -25.10 -20.86 7.98
N MET A 14 -24.27 -20.60 8.98
CA MET A 14 -22.89 -21.13 9.00
C MET A 14 -22.93 -22.64 9.23
N PRO A 15 -22.35 -23.47 8.34
CA PRO A 15 -22.14 -24.87 8.65
C PRO A 15 -21.19 -24.96 9.86
N MET A 16 -21.57 -25.77 10.86
CA MET A 16 -20.67 -26.15 11.96
C MET A 16 -19.54 -27.01 11.40
N SER A 17 -18.48 -26.37 10.92
CA SER A 17 -17.19 -27.04 10.70
C SER A 17 -16.51 -27.26 12.05
N SER A 18 -15.99 -28.48 12.23
CA SER A 18 -15.13 -28.90 13.33
C SER A 18 -14.03 -27.87 13.59
N LEU A 19 -14.02 -27.30 14.79
CA LEU A 19 -13.03 -26.34 15.26
C LEU A 19 -11.61 -26.95 15.20
N PHE A 20 -10.76 -26.42 14.32
CA PHE A 20 -9.31 -26.54 14.45
C PHE A 20 -8.87 -25.60 15.58
N ALA A 21 -9.14 -26.01 16.82
CA ALA A 21 -8.79 -25.20 17.99
C ALA A 21 -7.39 -25.57 18.48
N GLN A 22 -6.58 -24.54 18.66
CA GLN A 22 -5.33 -24.63 19.42
C GLN A 22 -5.66 -24.68 20.93
N ASP A 23 -5.02 -25.59 21.68
CA ASP A 23 -5.31 -25.81 23.10
C ASP A 23 -4.64 -24.78 24.03
N GLN A 24 -3.61 -24.08 23.56
CA GLN A 24 -2.85 -23.08 24.31
C GLN A 24 -2.83 -21.74 23.57
N PRO A 25 -2.76 -20.61 24.29
CA PRO A 25 -2.57 -19.31 23.66
C PRO A 25 -1.16 -19.21 23.06
N GLU A 26 -1.08 -18.79 21.79
CA GLU A 26 0.14 -18.47 21.08
C GLU A 26 0.35 -16.95 21.08
N LEU A 27 1.60 -16.52 21.28
CA LEU A 27 2.02 -15.12 21.20
C LEU A 27 3.37 -15.04 20.51
N HIS A 28 3.42 -14.26 19.43
CA HIS A 28 4.64 -13.89 18.73
C HIS A 28 4.78 -12.37 18.76
N VAL A 29 5.90 -11.90 19.30
CA VAL A 29 6.28 -10.50 19.29
C VAL A 29 7.52 -10.37 18.42
N GLY A 30 7.42 -9.57 17.37
CA GLY A 30 8.55 -9.21 16.53
C GLY A 30 8.70 -7.71 16.44
N GLY A 31 9.72 -7.28 15.71
CA GLY A 31 9.95 -5.86 15.47
C GLY A 31 11.01 -5.56 14.44
N ALA A 32 11.27 -4.26 14.27
CA ALA A 32 12.45 -3.81 13.55
C ALA A 32 12.91 -2.42 14.03
N LEU A 33 14.21 -2.18 13.93
CA LEU A 33 14.80 -0.84 13.98
C LEU A 33 15.48 -0.57 12.66
N ARG A 34 15.17 0.57 12.03
CA ARG A 34 15.70 0.95 10.72
C ARG A 34 16.32 2.35 10.74
N PHE A 35 17.36 2.50 9.92
CA PHE A 35 17.98 3.77 9.60
C PHE A 35 18.05 3.93 8.09
N ASN A 36 18.11 5.17 7.63
CA ASN A 36 18.18 5.47 6.21
C ASN A 36 19.24 6.53 5.91
N TYR A 37 20.06 6.28 4.91
CA TYR A 37 20.92 7.26 4.27
C TYR A 37 20.32 7.67 2.93
N ASN A 38 20.27 8.97 2.62
CA ASN A 38 19.80 9.44 1.32
C ASN A 38 20.60 10.63 0.78
N LEU A 39 20.71 10.66 -0.55
CA LEU A 39 21.35 11.73 -1.33
C LEU A 39 20.52 11.99 -2.59
N SER A 40 19.95 13.19 -2.69
CA SER A 40 18.98 13.59 -3.71
C SER A 40 19.54 14.68 -4.64
N SER A 41 19.37 14.54 -5.95
CA SER A 41 19.89 15.47 -6.99
C SER A 41 19.30 16.87 -6.93
N TRP A 42 18.11 17.04 -6.32
CA TRP A 42 17.43 18.34 -6.21
C TRP A 42 17.65 19.07 -4.88
N LYS A 43 18.44 18.50 -3.96
CA LYS A 43 18.72 19.08 -2.64
C LYS A 43 20.16 19.56 -2.53
N GLU A 44 20.45 20.79 -2.94
CA GLU A 44 21.84 21.32 -2.97
C GLU A 44 22.55 21.23 -1.61
N GLY A 45 21.86 21.57 -0.51
CA GLY A 45 22.43 21.50 0.82
C GLY A 45 22.80 20.08 1.24
N GLN A 46 21.99 19.10 0.86
CA GLN A 46 22.25 17.68 1.08
C GLN A 46 23.44 17.19 0.23
N GLN A 47 23.50 17.60 -1.03
CA GLN A 47 24.62 17.28 -1.92
C GLN A 47 25.95 17.83 -1.39
N LYS A 48 25.98 19.07 -0.90
CA LYS A 48 27.17 19.68 -0.30
C LYS A 48 27.68 18.92 0.94
N ARG A 49 26.79 18.26 1.69
CA ARG A 49 27.14 17.42 2.84
C ARG A 49 27.46 15.97 2.48
N GLY A 50 27.21 15.56 1.23
CA GLY A 50 27.36 14.17 0.80
C GLY A 50 26.24 13.25 1.30
N GLY A 51 25.02 13.77 1.45
CA GLY A 51 23.85 13.01 1.93
C GLY A 51 23.57 13.19 3.41
N ASP A 52 22.45 12.63 3.86
CA ASP A 52 22.03 12.63 5.26
C ASP A 52 21.75 11.20 5.72
N PHE A 53 22.24 10.81 6.90
CA PHE A 53 21.94 9.52 7.56
C PHE A 53 21.11 9.77 8.82
N GLY A 54 19.98 9.08 8.95
CA GLY A 54 19.03 9.34 10.03
C GLY A 54 18.16 8.15 10.41
N TYR A 55 17.41 8.35 11.49
CA TYR A 55 16.38 7.42 11.96
C TYR A 55 15.26 7.29 10.92
N ASP A 56 14.87 6.06 10.60
CA ASP A 56 13.73 5.77 9.73
C ASP A 56 12.52 5.36 10.59
N LEU A 57 12.59 4.18 11.21
CA LEU A 57 11.52 3.72 12.09
C LEU A 57 12.01 2.78 13.19
N PHE A 58 11.17 2.69 14.22
CA PHE A 58 11.10 1.58 15.15
C PHE A 58 9.69 0.99 15.08
N ARG A 59 9.56 -0.34 14.94
CA ARG A 59 8.27 -1.01 14.87
C ARG A 59 8.18 -2.20 15.79
N ILE A 60 6.96 -2.47 16.24
CA ILE A 60 6.58 -3.69 16.96
C ILE A 60 5.41 -4.33 16.23
N ASN A 61 5.48 -5.64 16.02
CA ASN A 61 4.39 -6.44 15.49
C ASN A 61 4.05 -7.56 16.47
N VAL A 62 2.75 -7.76 16.70
CA VAL A 62 2.21 -8.75 17.63
C VAL A 62 1.24 -9.63 16.87
N LYS A 63 1.48 -10.94 16.91
CA LYS A 63 0.53 -11.95 16.46
C LYS A 63 0.15 -12.81 17.65
N ALA A 64 -1.15 -12.99 17.87
CA ALA A 64 -1.64 -13.89 18.90
C ALA A 64 -2.77 -14.76 18.36
N SER A 65 -2.87 -15.97 18.88
CA SER A 65 -3.93 -16.92 18.52
C SER A 65 -4.38 -17.71 19.73
N TYR A 66 -5.69 -17.87 19.87
CA TYR A 66 -6.27 -18.77 20.87
C TYR A 66 -7.64 -19.26 20.39
N LYS A 67 -7.83 -20.59 20.34
CA LYS A 67 -9.10 -21.22 19.94
C LYS A 67 -9.67 -20.68 18.60
N GLY A 68 -8.80 -20.49 17.61
CA GLY A 68 -9.19 -20.00 16.27
C GLY A 68 -9.40 -18.49 16.15
N VAL A 69 -9.40 -17.76 17.28
CA VAL A 69 -9.40 -16.28 17.28
C VAL A 69 -7.97 -15.79 17.17
N LYS A 70 -7.73 -14.85 16.25
CA LYS A 70 -6.42 -14.27 15.94
C LYS A 70 -6.40 -12.77 16.21
N LEU A 71 -5.22 -12.28 16.57
CA LEU A 71 -4.85 -10.87 16.56
C LEU A 71 -3.62 -10.73 15.66
N ASP A 72 -3.62 -9.73 14.79
CA ASP A 72 -2.43 -9.25 14.09
C ASP A 72 -2.42 -7.72 14.19
N ALA A 73 -1.35 -7.18 14.78
CA ALA A 73 -1.18 -5.75 14.92
C ALA A 73 0.28 -5.36 14.66
N GLU A 74 0.49 -4.31 13.88
CA GLU A 74 1.81 -3.71 13.66
C GLU A 74 1.73 -2.20 13.89
N TYR A 75 2.48 -1.72 14.88
CA TYR A 75 2.65 -0.30 15.15
C TYR A 75 4.04 0.16 14.72
N ARG A 76 4.09 1.30 14.05
CA ARG A 76 5.34 1.91 13.56
C ARG A 76 5.48 3.29 14.16
N ASN A 77 6.66 3.58 14.68
CA ASN A 77 7.08 4.91 15.07
C ASN A 77 8.11 5.37 14.04
N TYR A 78 7.70 6.24 13.12
CA TYR A 78 8.61 6.92 12.20
C TYR A 78 9.17 8.19 12.83
N SER A 79 10.21 8.77 12.24
CA SER A 79 10.61 10.14 12.61
C SER A 79 9.45 11.13 12.44
N ASP A 80 9.41 12.20 13.25
CA ASP A 80 8.32 13.20 13.23
C ASP A 80 8.07 13.81 11.83
N GLY A 81 9.14 13.98 11.04
CA GLY A 81 9.06 14.47 9.66
C GLY A 81 8.38 13.51 8.68
N PHE A 82 8.03 12.30 9.13
CA PHE A 82 7.33 11.27 8.37
C PHE A 82 6.04 10.83 9.09
N GLY A 83 5.39 11.77 9.80
CA GLY A 83 4.09 11.57 10.42
C GLY A 83 4.12 10.91 11.81
N GLY A 84 5.29 10.48 12.29
CA GLY A 84 5.46 9.95 13.64
C GLY A 84 4.85 8.55 13.85
N GLY A 85 4.13 8.39 14.95
CA GLY A 85 3.53 7.12 15.36
C GLY A 85 2.23 6.79 14.63
N MET A 86 2.13 5.60 14.04
CA MET A 86 0.97 5.14 13.29
C MET A 86 0.76 3.63 13.43
N LEU A 87 -0.52 3.21 13.47
CA LEU A 87 -0.91 1.82 13.35
C LEU A 87 -0.92 1.46 11.85
N LYS A 88 -0.05 0.53 11.43
CA LYS A 88 0.02 0.08 10.03
C LYS A 88 -1.13 -0.89 9.72
N GLN A 89 -1.35 -1.83 10.61
CA GLN A 89 -2.45 -2.80 10.55
C GLN A 89 -2.83 -3.22 11.96
N GLY A 90 -4.08 -3.59 12.15
CA GLY A 90 -4.59 -4.01 13.45
C GLY A 90 -5.98 -4.60 13.32
N TRP A 91 -6.08 -5.93 13.42
CA TRP A 91 -7.34 -6.63 13.24
C TRP A 91 -7.47 -7.87 14.12
N ILE A 92 -8.72 -8.19 14.43
CA ILE A 92 -9.12 -9.44 15.05
C ILE A 92 -9.66 -10.35 13.95
N GLY A 93 -9.28 -11.63 13.96
CA GLY A 93 -9.74 -12.57 12.96
C GLY A 93 -10.21 -13.90 13.52
N TYR A 94 -10.86 -14.66 12.66
CA TYR A 94 -11.33 -16.01 12.96
C TYR A 94 -11.06 -16.93 11.77
N ASP A 95 -10.38 -18.04 12.03
CA ASP A 95 -10.19 -19.10 11.04
C ASP A 95 -11.39 -20.06 11.04
N PHE A 96 -12.10 -20.13 9.92
CA PHE A 96 -13.10 -21.19 9.72
C PHE A 96 -12.44 -22.52 9.35
N THR A 97 -11.33 -22.44 8.59
CA THR A 97 -10.41 -23.53 8.24
C THR A 97 -9.00 -22.93 8.12
N PRO A 98 -7.93 -23.75 8.00
CA PRO A 98 -6.57 -23.22 7.78
C PRO A 98 -6.44 -22.31 6.55
N GLU A 99 -7.30 -22.51 5.55
CA GLU A 99 -7.32 -21.75 4.30
C GLU A 99 -8.27 -20.55 4.34
N ASN A 100 -9.24 -20.51 5.27
CA ASN A 100 -10.35 -19.55 5.27
C ASN A 100 -10.38 -18.69 6.52
N ASN A 101 -10.20 -17.39 6.35
CA ASN A 101 -10.06 -16.45 7.46
C ASN A 101 -10.94 -15.20 7.27
N LEU A 102 -11.66 -14.81 8.34
CA LEU A 102 -12.38 -13.54 8.45
C LEU A 102 -11.60 -12.57 9.33
N GLN A 103 -11.53 -11.31 8.95
CA GLN A 103 -10.81 -10.25 9.66
C GLN A 103 -11.74 -9.06 9.86
N ILE A 104 -11.67 -8.41 11.03
CA ILE A 104 -12.34 -7.15 11.34
C ILE A 104 -11.34 -6.19 11.98
N GLY A 105 -11.30 -4.95 11.47
CA GLY A 105 -10.38 -3.90 11.93
C GLY A 105 -9.68 -3.22 10.76
N LEU A 106 -8.46 -2.74 11.00
CA LEU A 106 -7.58 -2.16 9.99
C LEU A 106 -6.83 -3.27 9.25
N THR A 107 -7.23 -3.59 8.02
CA THR A 107 -6.70 -4.71 7.25
C THR A 107 -6.24 -4.29 5.87
N GLN A 108 -5.23 -4.96 5.32
CA GLN A 108 -4.77 -4.72 3.96
C GLN A 108 -5.90 -4.84 2.92
N VAL A 109 -6.07 -3.84 2.07
CA VAL A 109 -6.98 -3.83 0.92
C VAL A 109 -6.51 -4.89 -0.08
N PRO A 110 -7.39 -5.83 -0.51
CA PRO A 110 -6.99 -6.89 -1.43
C PRO A 110 -6.98 -6.37 -2.87
N PHE A 111 -5.99 -5.54 -3.23
CA PHE A 111 -5.85 -4.96 -4.56
C PHE A 111 -4.48 -5.25 -5.17
N GLY A 112 -4.43 -5.50 -6.48
CA GLY A 112 -3.18 -5.72 -7.22
C GLY A 112 -2.33 -6.89 -6.68
N ILE A 113 -1.02 -6.81 -6.87
CA ILE A 113 -0.02 -7.68 -6.24
C ILE A 113 0.06 -7.34 -4.76
N THR A 114 -0.02 -8.37 -3.91
CA THR A 114 0.06 -8.22 -2.45
C THR A 114 1.13 -9.18 -1.90
N GLN A 115 1.98 -8.81 -0.96
CA GLN A 115 2.00 -7.52 -0.26
C GLN A 115 2.81 -6.42 -0.98
N TYR A 116 3.87 -6.80 -1.70
CA TYR A 116 4.79 -5.85 -2.34
C TYR A 116 4.81 -6.05 -3.85
N ASN A 117 4.47 -5.01 -4.62
CA ASN A 117 4.45 -5.02 -6.10
C ASN A 117 5.84 -4.74 -6.71
N SER A 118 6.86 -4.61 -5.85
CA SER A 118 8.24 -4.33 -6.21
C SER A 118 9.20 -5.10 -5.29
N HIS A 119 10.51 -4.95 -5.53
CA HIS A 119 11.59 -5.56 -4.76
C HIS A 119 12.37 -4.54 -3.91
N ASN A 120 12.30 -3.26 -4.28
CA ASN A 120 13.05 -2.18 -3.66
C ASN A 120 12.41 -1.62 -2.37
N TRP A 121 13.10 -0.71 -1.68
CA TRP A 121 12.61 -0.11 -0.43
C TRP A 121 11.47 0.90 -0.59
N PHE A 122 11.37 1.56 -1.74
CA PHE A 122 10.42 2.64 -2.02
C PHE A 122 9.00 2.17 -2.35
N PHE A 123 8.78 0.85 -2.48
CA PHE A 123 7.59 0.27 -3.10
C PHE A 123 7.47 0.62 -4.60
N GLY A 124 6.37 0.19 -5.24
CA GLY A 124 6.05 0.60 -6.61
C GLY A 124 5.32 1.94 -6.68
N LEU A 125 5.17 2.47 -7.89
CA LEU A 125 4.44 3.73 -8.13
C LEU A 125 2.99 3.70 -7.59
N ASN A 126 2.37 2.53 -7.58
CA ASN A 126 1.01 2.31 -7.08
C ASN A 126 0.88 2.57 -5.58
N TYR A 127 1.97 2.49 -4.82
CA TYR A 127 1.97 2.78 -3.38
C TYR A 127 1.56 4.23 -3.12
N TYR A 128 2.11 5.16 -3.89
CA TYR A 128 1.90 6.60 -3.74
C TYR A 128 0.51 7.08 -4.20
N ILE A 129 -0.36 6.17 -4.64
CA ILE A 129 -1.72 6.47 -5.07
C ILE A 129 -2.76 5.53 -4.42
N GLY A 130 -2.40 4.85 -3.32
CA GLY A 130 -3.33 4.01 -2.56
C GLY A 130 -3.68 2.66 -3.19
N LEU A 131 -2.88 2.18 -4.16
CA LEU A 131 -3.15 0.93 -4.89
C LEU A 131 -2.13 -0.19 -4.62
N GLU A 132 -1.27 -0.02 -3.61
CA GLU A 132 -0.29 -1.02 -3.15
C GLU A 132 -0.08 -0.87 -1.65
N ASP A 133 0.06 -1.99 -0.93
CA ASP A 133 0.19 -2.08 0.54
C ASP A 133 -0.68 -1.11 1.36
N ASP A 134 -1.92 -0.91 0.88
CA ASP A 134 -2.93 -0.04 1.46
C ASP A 134 -3.78 -0.79 2.51
N HIS A 135 -4.19 -0.15 3.61
CA HIS A 135 -4.93 -0.76 4.72
C HIS A 135 -6.11 0.13 5.14
N ASP A 136 -7.28 -0.50 5.24
CA ASP A 136 -8.55 0.18 5.52
C ASP A 136 -9.34 -0.45 6.67
N MET A 137 -10.26 0.33 7.24
CA MET A 137 -11.13 -0.08 8.35
C MET A 137 -12.38 -0.81 7.84
N GLY A 138 -12.46 -2.11 8.12
CA GLY A 138 -13.57 -2.90 7.60
C GLY A 138 -13.58 -4.35 8.00
N VAL A 139 -14.23 -5.15 7.15
CA VAL A 139 -14.33 -6.60 7.26
C VAL A 139 -13.79 -7.23 5.99
N LYS A 140 -12.87 -8.19 6.13
CA LYS A 140 -12.25 -8.89 5.01
C LYS A 140 -12.32 -10.40 5.21
N TYR A 141 -12.81 -11.10 4.20
CA TYR A 141 -12.71 -12.54 4.10
C TYR A 141 -11.61 -12.92 3.11
N THR A 142 -10.82 -13.93 3.45
CA THR A 142 -9.73 -14.44 2.62
C THR A 142 -9.79 -15.96 2.51
N HIS A 143 -9.43 -16.46 1.33
CA HIS A 143 -9.17 -17.86 1.05
C HIS A 143 -7.81 -18.01 0.37
N SER A 144 -7.02 -19.00 0.79
CA SER A 144 -5.80 -19.38 0.07
C SER A 144 -5.51 -20.87 0.20
N ASP A 145 -5.58 -21.59 -0.93
CA ASP A 145 -5.22 -23.00 -1.02
C ASP A 145 -4.03 -23.22 -2.00
N GLU A 146 -3.81 -24.43 -2.49
CA GLU A 146 -2.71 -24.73 -3.43
C GLU A 146 -2.87 -24.05 -4.81
N ASN A 147 -4.11 -23.76 -5.21
CA ASN A 147 -4.50 -23.37 -6.57
C ASN A 147 -5.05 -21.95 -6.66
N TRP A 148 -5.66 -21.44 -5.60
CA TRP A 148 -6.42 -20.21 -5.59
C TRP A 148 -6.06 -19.34 -4.39
N MET A 149 -6.11 -18.04 -4.64
CA MET A 149 -6.19 -16.99 -3.62
C MET A 149 -7.37 -16.11 -3.99
N TYR A 150 -8.25 -15.84 -3.04
CA TYR A 150 -9.25 -14.81 -3.24
C TYR A 150 -9.58 -14.11 -1.94
N ALA A 151 -10.02 -12.87 -2.08
CA ALA A 151 -10.45 -12.05 -0.97
C ALA A 151 -11.65 -11.21 -1.38
N VAL A 152 -12.57 -11.02 -0.43
CA VAL A 152 -13.69 -10.09 -0.53
C VAL A 152 -13.66 -9.24 0.72
N ALA A 153 -13.66 -7.93 0.56
CA ALA A 153 -13.63 -7.00 1.68
C ALA A 153 -14.65 -5.87 1.49
N PHE A 154 -15.24 -5.45 2.60
CA PHE A 154 -16.00 -4.22 2.70
C PHE A 154 -15.30 -3.30 3.68
N PHE A 155 -14.94 -2.10 3.23
CA PHE A 155 -14.32 -1.07 4.04
C PHE A 155 -15.31 0.06 4.26
N LYS A 156 -15.55 0.40 5.53
CA LYS A 156 -16.46 1.51 5.86
C LYS A 156 -15.84 2.85 5.49
N ASN A 157 -14.52 2.94 5.66
CA ASN A 157 -13.68 4.10 5.46
C ASN A 157 -12.21 3.67 5.47
N ALA A 158 -11.36 4.62 5.11
CA ALA A 158 -9.93 4.67 5.34
C ALA A 158 -9.49 4.44 6.82
N GLU A 159 -8.23 4.67 7.19
CA GLU A 159 -7.73 4.77 8.57
C GLU A 159 -8.32 6.00 9.29
N GLU A 160 -9.54 5.88 9.80
CA GLU A 160 -10.18 6.94 10.59
C GLU A 160 -9.62 6.98 12.01
N LEU A 161 -9.04 8.12 12.39
CA LEU A 161 -8.49 8.38 13.72
C LEU A 161 -9.31 9.43 14.48
N ASN A 162 -10.17 10.19 13.78
CA ASN A 162 -10.95 11.29 14.31
C ASN A 162 -12.45 11.03 14.11
N PHE A 163 -13.13 10.58 15.16
CA PHE A 163 -14.56 10.27 15.13
C PHE A 163 -15.44 11.54 15.13
N GLY A 164 -15.48 12.25 14.00
CA GLY A 164 -16.25 13.48 13.80
C GLY A 164 -16.97 13.51 12.45
N SER A 165 -18.00 14.36 12.33
CA SER A 165 -18.80 14.50 11.11
C SER A 165 -18.17 15.41 10.06
N ASN A 166 -17.24 16.28 10.45
CA ASN A 166 -16.54 17.24 9.58
C ASN A 166 -15.03 17.26 9.89
N SER A 167 -14.48 16.12 10.30
CA SER A 167 -13.04 15.95 10.52
C SER A 167 -12.37 15.45 9.24
N ASP A 168 -11.33 16.18 8.84
CA ASP A 168 -10.40 15.73 7.81
C ASP A 168 -9.67 14.45 8.25
N VAL A 169 -9.28 13.67 7.24
CA VAL A 169 -8.42 12.51 7.41
C VAL A 169 -7.07 12.95 7.97
N SER A 170 -6.53 12.20 8.93
CA SER A 170 -5.22 12.50 9.51
C SER A 170 -4.11 12.33 8.48
N ASN A 171 -3.20 13.28 8.38
CA ASN A 171 -2.02 13.09 7.54
C ASN A 171 -1.02 12.07 8.15
N SER A 172 -1.01 11.93 9.48
CA SER A 172 -0.15 11.01 10.23
C SER A 172 -0.71 9.59 10.18
N ARG A 173 -0.47 8.91 9.06
CA ARG A 173 -1.04 7.61 8.75
C ARG A 173 -0.17 6.81 7.79
N TYR A 174 -0.39 5.50 7.68
CA TYR A 174 0.48 4.58 6.92
C TYR A 174 0.10 4.50 5.45
N SER A 175 -1.19 4.28 5.21
CA SER A 175 -1.74 4.05 3.87
C SER A 175 -2.00 5.39 3.17
N TYR A 176 -1.91 5.37 1.84
CA TYR A 176 -2.17 6.55 1.02
C TYR A 176 -3.63 6.56 0.59
N ASP A 177 -4.40 7.46 1.17
CA ASP A 177 -5.83 7.48 0.97
C ASP A 177 -6.30 8.88 0.62
N VAL A 178 -7.54 8.96 0.13
CA VAL A 178 -8.19 10.24 -0.15
C VAL A 178 -8.35 11.04 1.14
N GLY A 179 -7.95 12.31 1.10
CA GLY A 179 -8.00 13.23 2.22
C GLY A 179 -8.23 14.66 1.76
N SER A 180 -7.45 15.59 2.33
CA SER A 180 -7.60 17.03 2.14
C SER A 180 -6.23 17.69 1.95
N LEU A 181 -6.19 18.85 1.30
CA LEU A 181 -4.97 19.66 1.13
C LEU A 181 -5.26 21.11 1.50
N ASP A 182 -4.67 21.59 2.60
CA ASP A 182 -4.76 22.99 3.05
C ASP A 182 -6.19 23.57 3.13
N GLY A 183 -7.17 22.72 3.48
CA GLY A 183 -8.60 23.11 3.57
C GLY A 183 -9.36 23.02 2.25
N GLU A 184 -8.73 22.53 1.18
CA GLU A 184 -9.34 22.24 -0.11
C GLU A 184 -9.39 20.72 -0.38
N TYR A 185 -10.19 20.34 -1.39
CA TYR A 185 -10.37 18.96 -1.85
C TYR A 185 -10.75 18.00 -0.73
N ARG A 186 -11.53 18.48 0.25
CA ARG A 186 -11.81 17.78 1.51
C ARG A 186 -12.71 16.57 1.30
N ASN A 187 -12.11 15.43 0.93
CA ASN A 187 -12.83 14.21 0.56
C ASN A 187 -12.45 13.05 1.50
N LYS A 188 -13.33 12.05 1.57
CA LYS A 188 -13.13 10.82 2.36
C LYS A 188 -13.64 9.60 1.60
N GLU A 189 -12.87 8.53 1.62
CA GLU A 189 -13.34 7.23 1.13
C GLU A 189 -14.38 6.63 2.09
N GLU A 190 -15.46 6.09 1.53
CA GLU A 190 -16.46 5.38 2.30
C GLU A 190 -17.16 4.24 1.56
N ASN A 191 -17.53 3.20 2.31
CA ASN A 191 -18.35 2.08 1.83
C ASN A 191 -17.79 1.43 0.55
N THR A 192 -16.52 1.03 0.59
CA THR A 192 -15.81 0.46 -0.56
C THR A 192 -15.88 -1.06 -0.54
N LEU A 193 -16.36 -1.65 -1.63
CA LEU A 193 -16.28 -3.09 -1.87
C LEU A 193 -15.00 -3.42 -2.66
N ASN A 194 -14.26 -4.41 -2.19
CA ASN A 194 -13.03 -4.89 -2.80
C ASN A 194 -13.12 -6.40 -3.07
N VAL A 195 -12.67 -6.82 -4.25
CA VAL A 195 -12.58 -8.23 -4.65
C VAL A 195 -11.24 -8.49 -5.32
N LYS A 196 -10.58 -9.58 -4.94
CA LYS A 196 -9.39 -10.12 -5.61
C LYS A 196 -9.52 -11.60 -5.83
N VAL A 197 -9.08 -12.07 -6.99
CA VAL A 197 -8.95 -13.50 -7.32
C VAL A 197 -7.63 -13.70 -8.04
N ALA A 198 -6.86 -14.69 -7.62
CA ALA A 198 -5.60 -15.10 -8.23
C ALA A 198 -5.52 -16.63 -8.33
N ARG A 199 -5.08 -17.11 -9.49
CA ARG A 199 -4.80 -18.51 -9.77
C ARG A 199 -3.31 -18.77 -9.67
N LYS A 200 -2.95 -19.80 -8.90
CA LYS A 200 -1.60 -20.32 -8.76
C LYS A 200 -1.41 -21.48 -9.72
N PHE A 201 -0.26 -21.53 -10.38
CA PHE A 201 0.17 -22.65 -11.21
C PHE A 201 1.57 -23.06 -10.75
N LYS A 202 1.66 -24.26 -10.17
CA LYS A 202 2.94 -24.87 -9.81
C LYS A 202 3.46 -25.70 -10.97
N GLY A 203 4.65 -25.37 -11.44
CA GLY A 203 5.45 -26.14 -12.37
C GLY A 203 6.58 -26.88 -11.65
N SER A 204 7.37 -27.67 -12.38
CA SER A 204 8.50 -28.40 -11.80
C SER A 204 9.63 -27.48 -11.31
N ASN A 205 9.85 -26.35 -11.98
CA ASN A 205 10.91 -25.37 -11.69
C ASN A 205 10.39 -23.92 -11.72
N SER A 206 9.08 -23.73 -11.71
CA SER A 206 8.47 -22.40 -11.79
C SER A 206 7.16 -22.33 -11.04
N ASP A 207 6.93 -21.21 -10.35
CA ASP A 207 5.66 -20.91 -9.69
C ASP A 207 5.09 -19.65 -10.34
N HIS A 208 3.87 -19.75 -10.84
CA HIS A 208 3.18 -18.66 -11.53
C HIS A 208 1.94 -18.27 -10.76
N MET A 209 1.61 -16.97 -10.77
CA MET A 209 0.36 -16.47 -10.24
C MET A 209 -0.23 -15.44 -11.20
N LEU A 210 -1.47 -15.65 -11.63
CA LEU A 210 -2.23 -14.70 -12.44
C LEU A 210 -3.42 -14.22 -11.61
N GLY A 211 -3.59 -12.91 -11.47
CA GLY A 211 -4.69 -12.37 -10.67
C GLY A 211 -5.34 -11.11 -11.23
N VAL A 212 -6.55 -10.87 -10.75
CA VAL A 212 -7.35 -9.68 -11.03
C VAL A 212 -7.93 -9.13 -9.73
N SER A 213 -8.08 -7.81 -9.67
CA SER A 213 -8.68 -7.09 -8.54
C SER A 213 -9.63 -6.01 -9.03
N ALA A 214 -10.66 -5.73 -8.23
CA ALA A 214 -11.59 -4.64 -8.45
C ALA A 214 -11.96 -3.99 -7.12
N GLN A 215 -12.07 -2.66 -7.13
CA GLN A 215 -12.62 -1.86 -6.04
C GLN A 215 -13.68 -0.90 -6.56
N TYR A 216 -14.72 -0.66 -5.76
CA TYR A 216 -15.76 0.33 -6.03
C TYR A 216 -16.32 0.85 -4.72
N GLY A 217 -16.34 2.17 -4.54
CA GLY A 217 -16.75 2.81 -3.30
C GLY A 217 -17.27 4.22 -3.48
N GLY A 218 -17.71 4.82 -2.38
CA GLY A 218 -18.13 6.22 -2.29
C GLY A 218 -16.97 7.14 -1.94
N ILE A 219 -17.08 8.40 -2.37
CA ILE A 219 -16.21 9.50 -1.95
C ILE A 219 -17.09 10.60 -1.37
N TYR A 220 -17.08 10.75 -0.04
CA TYR A 220 -17.84 11.79 0.65
C TYR A 220 -17.04 13.09 0.67
N ASN A 221 -17.65 14.19 0.21
CA ASN A 221 -17.03 15.51 0.32
C ASN A 221 -17.50 16.22 1.59
N LEU A 222 -16.56 16.71 2.40
CA LEU A 222 -16.85 17.34 3.70
C LEU A 222 -17.53 18.71 3.59
N ASP A 223 -17.38 19.41 2.45
CA ASP A 223 -17.88 20.76 2.27
C ASP A 223 -19.25 20.78 1.59
N THR A 224 -19.46 19.92 0.58
CA THR A 224 -20.74 19.80 -0.13
C THR A 224 -21.70 18.80 0.51
N GLU A 225 -21.19 17.92 1.37
CA GLU A 225 -21.92 16.77 1.95
C GLU A 225 -22.47 15.79 0.91
N GLU A 226 -22.02 15.89 -0.34
CA GLU A 226 -22.40 15.00 -1.42
C GLU A 226 -21.47 13.78 -1.51
N ILE A 227 -22.02 12.66 -1.99
CA ILE A 227 -21.30 11.41 -2.19
C ILE A 227 -21.03 11.21 -3.69
N GLY A 228 -19.75 11.30 -4.05
CA GLY A 228 -19.19 10.84 -5.30
C GLY A 228 -18.95 9.34 -5.32
N ASN A 229 -18.21 8.86 -6.32
CA ASN A 229 -17.81 7.44 -6.39
C ASN A 229 -16.38 7.30 -6.88
N ASN A 230 -15.77 6.15 -6.58
CA ASN A 230 -14.49 5.74 -7.16
C ASN A 230 -14.58 4.31 -7.69
N TYR A 231 -13.64 3.96 -8.57
CA TYR A 231 -13.34 2.57 -8.87
C TYR A 231 -11.86 2.40 -9.20
N ALA A 232 -11.36 1.18 -9.02
CA ALA A 232 -10.12 0.75 -9.65
C ALA A 232 -10.20 -0.72 -10.07
N LEU A 233 -9.45 -1.07 -11.11
CA LEU A 233 -9.33 -2.41 -11.66
C LEU A 233 -7.85 -2.72 -11.84
N ALA A 234 -7.44 -3.96 -11.60
CA ALA A 234 -6.08 -4.41 -11.86
C ALA A 234 -6.06 -5.82 -12.43
N ALA A 235 -5.05 -6.08 -13.27
CA ALA A 235 -4.62 -7.41 -13.66
C ALA A 235 -3.12 -7.52 -13.41
N HIS A 236 -2.69 -8.64 -12.85
CA HIS A 236 -1.29 -8.84 -12.51
C HIS A 236 -0.83 -10.28 -12.74
N TYR A 237 0.48 -10.41 -12.91
CA TYR A 237 1.15 -11.68 -13.07
C TYR A 237 2.47 -11.67 -12.31
N GLU A 238 2.72 -12.74 -11.58
CA GLU A 238 3.96 -12.98 -10.85
C GLU A 238 4.52 -14.34 -11.26
N VAL A 239 5.85 -14.41 -11.38
CA VAL A 239 6.53 -15.67 -11.68
C VAL A 239 7.84 -15.78 -10.91
N ASN A 240 8.06 -16.95 -10.33
CA ASN A 240 9.35 -17.37 -9.81
C ASN A 240 9.91 -18.48 -10.70
N VAL A 241 11.14 -18.35 -11.21
CA VAL A 241 11.82 -19.40 -11.98
C VAL A 241 13.28 -19.50 -11.53
N GLY A 242 13.61 -20.57 -10.80
CA GLY A 242 14.94 -20.71 -10.20
C GLY A 242 15.27 -19.54 -9.27
N GLY A 243 16.36 -18.81 -9.55
CA GLY A 243 16.73 -17.61 -8.79
C GLY A 243 16.03 -16.32 -9.20
N TRP A 244 15.18 -16.35 -10.24
CA TRP A 244 14.50 -15.17 -10.78
C TRP A 244 13.11 -14.98 -10.20
N ASN A 245 12.75 -13.73 -9.93
CA ASN A 245 11.37 -13.28 -9.70
C ASN A 245 11.03 -12.20 -10.74
N ALA A 246 9.84 -12.25 -11.31
CA ALA A 246 9.30 -11.16 -12.12
C ALA A 246 7.85 -10.88 -11.77
N LYS A 247 7.48 -9.61 -11.79
CA LYS A 247 6.15 -9.09 -11.43
C LYS A 247 5.72 -8.07 -12.46
N ALA A 248 4.48 -8.17 -12.93
CA ALA A 248 3.89 -7.18 -13.82
C ALA A 248 2.45 -6.90 -13.40
N GLN A 249 2.05 -5.65 -13.40
CA GLN A 249 0.68 -5.23 -13.12
C GLN A 249 0.29 -4.06 -14.02
N VAL A 250 -0.95 -4.11 -14.50
CA VAL A 250 -1.65 -2.94 -15.04
C VAL A 250 -2.80 -2.60 -14.09
N SER A 251 -3.03 -1.33 -13.85
CA SER A 251 -4.17 -0.87 -13.06
C SER A 251 -4.80 0.36 -13.69
N ASN A 252 -6.10 0.52 -13.53
CA ASN A 252 -6.82 1.73 -13.93
C ASN A 252 -7.72 2.14 -12.78
N TYR A 253 -7.78 3.44 -12.52
CA TYR A 253 -8.65 3.99 -11.50
C TYR A 253 -9.32 5.28 -11.96
N LYS A 254 -10.42 5.63 -11.31
CA LYS A 254 -11.10 6.92 -11.46
C LYS A 254 -11.75 7.34 -10.14
N TYR A 255 -11.61 8.61 -9.80
CA TYR A 255 -12.30 9.29 -8.71
C TYR A 255 -13.28 10.31 -9.30
N ASN A 256 -14.55 10.19 -8.96
CA ASN A 256 -15.61 11.13 -9.33
C ASN A 256 -16.04 11.89 -8.07
N THR A 257 -15.26 12.90 -7.69
CA THR A 257 -15.48 13.73 -6.50
C THR A 257 -16.65 14.70 -6.69
N LYS A 258 -17.15 15.22 -5.56
CA LYS A 258 -18.20 16.27 -5.50
C LYS A 258 -17.63 17.53 -4.87
N ASN A 259 -16.51 18.01 -5.41
CA ASN A 259 -15.84 19.18 -4.89
C ASN A 259 -16.72 20.44 -5.05
N PRO A 260 -16.63 21.42 -4.13
CA PRO A 260 -17.31 22.70 -4.26
C PRO A 260 -16.97 23.43 -5.57
N ASP A 261 -17.87 24.33 -6.00
CA ASP A 261 -17.60 25.23 -7.12
C ASP A 261 -16.27 25.99 -6.92
N GLY A 262 -15.42 25.96 -7.94
CA GLY A 262 -14.10 26.59 -7.91
C GLY A 262 -12.94 25.61 -7.61
N GLN A 263 -13.23 24.39 -7.14
CA GLN A 263 -12.24 23.32 -7.00
C GLN A 263 -12.40 22.30 -8.14
N SER A 264 -11.28 21.89 -8.75
CA SER A 264 -11.33 20.94 -9.88
C SER A 264 -11.72 19.52 -9.43
N ASN A 265 -12.39 18.76 -10.29
CA ASN A 265 -12.59 17.31 -10.11
C ASN A 265 -11.55 16.47 -10.89
N ASP A 266 -10.56 17.13 -11.51
CA ASP A 266 -9.47 16.46 -12.23
C ASP A 266 -8.35 15.97 -11.30
N VAL A 267 -8.45 16.31 -10.00
CA VAL A 267 -7.50 15.92 -8.97
C VAL A 267 -8.23 15.46 -7.70
N VAL A 268 -7.54 14.67 -6.91
CA VAL A 268 -7.92 14.31 -5.55
C VAL A 268 -6.72 14.55 -4.62
N ALA A 269 -6.98 15.05 -3.41
CA ALA A 269 -5.94 15.10 -2.38
C ALA A 269 -5.78 13.70 -1.78
N MET A 270 -4.53 13.24 -1.69
CA MET A 270 -4.17 12.02 -0.96
C MET A 270 -3.17 12.36 0.14
N THR A 271 -3.19 11.59 1.22
CA THR A 271 -2.29 11.83 2.36
C THR A 271 -1.77 10.55 3.00
N ALA A 272 -0.50 10.60 3.38
CA ALA A 272 0.16 9.68 4.30
C ALA A 272 1.43 10.33 4.86
N TYR A 273 2.07 9.73 5.86
CA TYR A 273 3.39 10.17 6.36
C TYR A 273 3.49 11.64 6.76
N GLY A 274 2.39 12.23 7.23
CA GLY A 274 2.33 13.60 7.75
C GLY A 274 2.15 14.69 6.68
N ALA A 275 2.04 14.35 5.40
CA ALA A 275 1.93 15.35 4.34
C ALA A 275 0.99 14.92 3.19
N PRO A 276 0.03 15.78 2.81
CA PRO A 276 -0.82 15.54 1.65
C PRO A 276 -0.16 16.01 0.33
N TYR A 277 -0.67 15.51 -0.78
CA TYR A 277 -0.39 16.02 -2.13
C TYR A 277 -1.59 15.75 -3.05
N LEU A 278 -1.55 16.29 -4.27
CA LEU A 278 -2.57 16.07 -5.28
C LEU A 278 -2.18 14.92 -6.21
N VAL A 279 -3.18 14.13 -6.58
CA VAL A 279 -3.10 13.01 -7.52
C VAL A 279 -4.13 13.23 -8.63
N ALA A 280 -3.79 12.88 -9.87
CA ALA A 280 -4.75 12.92 -10.97
C ALA A 280 -5.96 12.04 -10.67
N SER A 281 -7.17 12.52 -10.90
CA SER A 281 -8.40 11.78 -10.56
C SER A 281 -8.63 10.56 -11.45
N GLU A 282 -7.95 10.44 -12.59
CA GLU A 282 -8.05 9.28 -13.48
C GLU A 282 -6.68 8.97 -14.12
N ALA A 283 -6.23 7.72 -14.00
CA ALA A 283 -5.01 7.25 -14.64
C ALA A 283 -5.03 5.74 -14.94
N THR A 284 -4.12 5.32 -15.81
CA THR A 284 -3.70 3.91 -15.93
C THR A 284 -2.27 3.80 -15.45
N THR A 285 -1.97 2.85 -14.58
CA THR A 285 -0.62 2.57 -14.13
C THR A 285 -0.11 1.23 -14.65
N TYR A 286 1.20 1.17 -14.85
CA TYR A 286 1.92 0.00 -15.30
C TYR A 286 3.13 -0.19 -14.40
N THR A 287 3.30 -1.38 -13.85
CA THR A 287 4.49 -1.76 -13.10
C THR A 287 5.12 -3.01 -13.68
N LEU A 288 6.45 -3.04 -13.74
CA LEU A 288 7.25 -4.19 -14.14
C LEU A 288 8.48 -4.25 -13.24
N GLY A 289 8.61 -5.34 -12.49
CA GLY A 289 9.76 -5.61 -11.64
C GLY A 289 10.41 -6.93 -12.01
N VAL A 290 11.75 -6.96 -12.03
CA VAL A 290 12.54 -8.19 -12.21
C VAL A 290 13.64 -8.23 -11.17
N ALA A 291 13.83 -9.39 -10.55
CA ALA A 291 14.89 -9.62 -9.59
C ALA A 291 15.60 -10.96 -9.81
N TYR A 292 16.88 -11.01 -9.43
CA TYR A 292 17.66 -12.24 -9.36
C TYR A 292 18.33 -12.36 -7.99
N THR A 293 18.07 -13.48 -7.31
CA THR A 293 18.67 -13.80 -6.02
C THR A 293 19.91 -14.66 -6.21
N LEU A 294 21.06 -14.13 -5.79
CA LEU A 294 22.34 -14.82 -5.75
C LEU A 294 22.69 -15.21 -4.30
N PRO A 295 22.68 -16.51 -3.96
CA PRO A 295 23.23 -16.98 -2.69
C PRO A 295 24.74 -16.77 -2.63
N VAL A 296 25.25 -16.27 -1.50
CA VAL A 296 26.69 -16.03 -1.27
C VAL A 296 27.11 -16.57 0.09
N LYS A 297 28.43 -16.69 0.32
CA LYS A 297 29.01 -17.13 1.60
C LYS A 297 30.06 -16.13 2.08
N TRP A 298 29.62 -14.90 2.39
CA TRP A 298 30.52 -13.78 2.72
C TRP A 298 30.31 -13.35 4.18
N GLY A 299 30.86 -14.14 5.11
CA GLY A 299 30.64 -13.92 6.54
C GLY A 299 29.16 -13.99 6.89
N PRO A 300 28.55 -12.92 7.46
CA PRO A 300 27.13 -12.92 7.78
C PRO A 300 26.22 -12.78 6.55
N ILE A 301 26.74 -12.33 5.40
CA ILE A 301 25.93 -12.12 4.19
C ILE A 301 25.63 -13.46 3.53
N SER A 302 24.35 -13.78 3.41
CA SER A 302 23.83 -15.04 2.86
C SER A 302 23.27 -14.90 1.45
N SER A 303 22.79 -13.72 1.05
CA SER A 303 22.27 -13.48 -0.29
C SER A 303 22.34 -12.03 -0.73
N LEU A 304 22.43 -11.85 -2.05
CA LEU A 304 22.28 -10.59 -2.75
C LEU A 304 21.13 -10.74 -3.74
N GLN A 305 20.06 -9.96 -3.60
CA GLN A 305 18.98 -9.91 -4.59
C GLN A 305 19.11 -8.61 -5.37
N PHE A 306 19.50 -8.73 -6.64
CA PHE A 306 19.59 -7.61 -7.56
C PHE A 306 18.25 -7.41 -8.25
N TYR A 307 17.82 -6.17 -8.43
CA TYR A 307 16.52 -5.88 -9.04
C TYR A 307 16.51 -4.58 -9.82
N ASP A 308 15.52 -4.49 -10.70
CA ASP A 308 15.07 -3.26 -11.35
C ASP A 308 13.54 -3.26 -11.36
N ASP A 309 12.94 -2.21 -10.78
CA ASP A 309 11.50 -2.02 -10.69
C ASP A 309 11.10 -0.71 -11.38
N PHE A 310 10.30 -0.82 -12.43
CA PHE A 310 9.78 0.31 -13.21
C PHE A 310 8.29 0.53 -12.96
N GLY A 311 7.89 1.80 -12.89
CA GLY A 311 6.52 2.26 -12.76
C GLY A 311 6.21 3.43 -13.68
N TYR A 312 5.05 3.40 -14.32
CA TYR A 312 4.54 4.45 -15.18
C TYR A 312 3.07 4.74 -14.87
N MET A 313 2.71 6.01 -14.75
CA MET A 313 1.34 6.50 -14.56
C MET A 313 0.97 7.38 -15.73
N ASP A 314 0.12 6.82 -16.60
CA ASP A 314 -0.51 7.44 -17.76
C ASP A 314 -1.76 8.19 -17.31
N LYS A 315 -1.65 9.51 -17.17
CA LYS A 315 -2.72 10.35 -16.62
C LYS A 315 -3.76 10.63 -17.70
N ARG A 316 -5.04 10.44 -17.39
CA ARG A 316 -6.15 10.59 -18.36
C ARG A 316 -6.73 12.01 -18.41
N ILE A 317 -6.16 12.93 -17.65
CA ILE A 317 -6.56 14.33 -17.63
C ILE A 317 -5.77 15.08 -18.70
N LYS A 318 -6.49 15.89 -19.49
CA LYS A 318 -5.87 16.71 -20.53
C LYS A 318 -4.85 17.66 -19.91
N ASP A 319 -3.72 17.85 -20.60
CA ASP A 319 -2.64 18.76 -20.22
C ASP A 319 -1.88 18.35 -18.93
N PHE A 320 -2.16 17.18 -18.37
CA PHE A 320 -1.36 16.59 -17.29
C PHE A 320 -0.15 15.85 -17.85
N TYR A 321 0.97 15.94 -17.15
CA TYR A 321 2.22 15.27 -17.51
C TYR A 321 2.40 14.00 -16.71
N ASP A 322 2.60 12.90 -17.40
CA ASP A 322 2.77 11.58 -16.81
C ASP A 322 3.90 11.49 -15.77
N THR A 323 3.78 10.49 -14.89
CA THR A 323 4.75 10.18 -13.85
C THR A 323 5.49 8.88 -14.15
N TYR A 324 6.79 8.88 -13.86
CA TYR A 324 7.66 7.72 -14.00
C TYR A 324 8.47 7.50 -12.74
N MET A 325 8.73 6.24 -12.43
CA MET A 325 9.60 5.78 -11.36
C MET A 325 10.43 4.59 -11.87
N ASN A 326 11.74 4.60 -11.60
CA ASN A 326 12.61 3.45 -11.81
C ASN A 326 13.50 3.28 -10.60
N VAL A 327 13.58 2.07 -10.04
CA VAL A 327 14.47 1.77 -8.93
C VAL A 327 15.31 0.55 -9.26
N THR A 328 16.60 0.77 -9.47
CA THR A 328 17.59 -0.30 -9.63
C THR A 328 18.35 -0.43 -8.31
N GLY A 329 18.55 -1.65 -7.83
CA GLY A 329 19.22 -1.82 -6.54
C GLY A 329 19.61 -3.24 -6.19
N VAL A 330 20.05 -3.40 -4.94
CA VAL A 330 20.36 -4.69 -4.34
C VAL A 330 19.87 -4.75 -2.90
N LEU A 331 19.19 -5.84 -2.56
CA LEU A 331 18.90 -6.23 -1.19
C LEU A 331 20.00 -7.18 -0.71
N VAL A 332 20.70 -6.75 0.34
CA VAL A 332 21.71 -7.54 1.05
C VAL A 332 21.08 -8.16 2.28
N SER A 333 21.09 -9.49 2.38
CA SER A 333 20.62 -10.23 3.54
C SER A 333 21.79 -10.72 4.37
N ALA A 334 21.82 -10.36 5.66
CA ALA A 334 22.87 -10.73 6.59
C ALA A 334 22.30 -11.11 7.96
N GLY A 335 21.91 -12.38 8.14
CA GLY A 335 21.19 -12.84 9.32
C GLY A 335 19.87 -12.08 9.49
N ASN A 336 19.74 -11.37 10.61
CA ASN A 336 18.58 -10.53 10.94
C ASN A 336 18.68 -9.10 10.37
N VAL A 337 19.74 -8.78 9.63
CA VAL A 337 19.93 -7.48 9.00
C VAL A 337 19.58 -7.56 7.52
N TYR A 338 18.70 -6.66 7.09
CA TYR A 338 18.33 -6.46 5.69
C TYR A 338 18.72 -5.05 5.29
N THR A 339 19.48 -4.91 4.20
CA THR A 339 19.92 -3.61 3.69
C THR A 339 19.55 -3.47 2.23
N TYR A 340 18.71 -2.48 1.92
CA TYR A 340 18.42 -2.05 0.56
C TYR A 340 19.42 -0.98 0.15
N ILE A 341 20.04 -1.15 -1.01
CA ILE A 341 20.91 -0.14 -1.64
C ILE A 341 20.27 0.19 -2.99
N ASP A 342 19.66 1.37 -3.07
CA ASP A 342 18.77 1.77 -4.16
C ASP A 342 19.29 3.01 -4.88
N LEU A 343 19.22 2.97 -6.21
CA LEU A 343 19.26 4.13 -7.07
C LEU A 343 17.84 4.39 -7.59
N ALA A 344 17.11 5.25 -6.91
CA ALA A 344 15.74 5.61 -7.28
C ALA A 344 15.75 6.81 -8.22
N GLN A 345 15.04 6.72 -9.34
CA GLN A 345 14.92 7.76 -10.34
C GLN A 345 13.44 8.05 -10.59
N GLY A 346 13.10 9.33 -10.71
CA GLY A 346 11.72 9.77 -10.85
C GLY A 346 11.57 10.94 -11.80
N LYS A 347 10.43 10.98 -12.47
CA LYS A 347 9.95 12.14 -13.23
C LYS A 347 8.52 12.41 -12.80
N ASN A 348 8.21 13.65 -12.41
CA ASN A 348 6.92 14.01 -11.81
C ASN A 348 6.57 13.11 -10.61
N HIS A 349 7.53 12.85 -9.72
CA HIS A 349 7.37 11.97 -8.57
C HIS A 349 7.67 12.72 -7.26
N PRO A 350 6.76 12.76 -6.27
CA PRO A 350 6.89 13.65 -5.11
C PRO A 350 8.02 13.25 -4.15
N TRP A 351 8.28 11.94 -4.06
CA TRP A 351 9.38 11.40 -3.25
C TRP A 351 10.73 11.39 -3.97
N ILE A 352 10.72 11.50 -5.29
CA ILE A 352 11.90 11.40 -6.17
C ILE A 352 11.92 12.60 -7.12
N GLY A 353 11.86 13.80 -6.56
CA GLY A 353 11.89 15.06 -7.30
C GLY A 353 11.63 16.29 -6.42
N PRO A 354 11.79 17.51 -6.97
CA PRO A 354 11.62 18.76 -6.24
C PRO A 354 10.17 19.20 -6.05
N VAL A 355 9.25 18.70 -6.87
CA VAL A 355 7.83 19.07 -6.82
C VAL A 355 7.10 18.10 -5.91
N TRP A 356 6.52 18.59 -4.83
CA TRP A 356 5.75 17.79 -3.87
C TRP A 356 4.27 17.71 -4.26
N THR A 357 3.57 18.84 -4.23
CA THR A 357 2.10 18.89 -4.31
C THR A 357 1.53 18.36 -5.61
N ASP A 358 2.05 18.81 -6.76
CA ASP A 358 1.39 18.57 -8.06
C ASP A 358 2.02 17.45 -8.88
N ALA A 359 3.02 16.74 -8.34
CA ALA A 359 3.82 15.80 -9.14
C ALA A 359 2.96 14.65 -9.71
N LEU A 360 2.08 14.06 -8.89
CA LEU A 360 1.15 13.01 -9.30
C LEU A 360 -0.15 13.54 -9.92
N ALA A 361 -0.38 14.86 -9.87
CA ALA A 361 -1.50 15.56 -10.50
C ALA A 361 -1.06 16.18 -11.84
N ALA A 362 -1.11 17.51 -11.97
CA ALA A 362 -0.77 18.20 -13.21
C ALA A 362 0.61 17.85 -13.75
N GLY A 363 1.59 17.59 -12.85
CA GLY A 363 2.97 17.38 -13.23
C GLY A 363 3.62 18.64 -13.82
N THR A 364 4.90 18.56 -14.13
CA THR A 364 5.66 19.65 -14.74
C THR A 364 5.97 19.33 -16.21
N ALA A 365 5.72 20.31 -17.08
CA ALA A 365 6.13 20.26 -18.47
C ALA A 365 7.64 20.07 -18.56
N ASP A 366 8.10 19.15 -19.43
CA ASP A 366 9.52 18.86 -19.62
C ASP A 366 10.28 18.53 -18.32
N ALA A 367 9.59 17.93 -17.33
CA ALA A 367 10.21 17.49 -16.10
C ALA A 367 11.46 16.62 -16.38
N LYS A 368 12.55 16.95 -15.67
CA LYS A 368 13.79 16.19 -15.73
C LYS A 368 13.67 14.93 -14.89
N TRP A 369 14.49 13.95 -15.23
CA TRP A 369 14.73 12.83 -14.33
C TRP A 369 15.55 13.29 -13.14
N GLU A 370 15.02 13.04 -11.96
CA GLU A 370 15.68 13.28 -10.68
C GLU A 370 16.12 11.95 -10.08
N THR A 371 17.16 11.97 -9.27
CA THR A 371 17.77 10.77 -8.72
C THR A 371 17.97 10.91 -7.22
N ARG A 372 17.59 9.87 -6.48
CA ARG A 372 17.89 9.67 -5.07
C ARG A 372 18.66 8.36 -4.91
N PHE A 373 19.89 8.47 -4.43
CA PHE A 373 20.61 7.32 -3.90
C PHE A 373 20.21 7.10 -2.44
N ASN A 374 19.89 5.86 -2.08
CA ASN A 374 19.27 5.52 -0.80
C ASN A 374 19.86 4.21 -0.24
N ILE A 375 20.15 4.19 1.05
CA ILE A 375 20.56 2.97 1.77
C ILE A 375 19.68 2.84 3.01
N ASN A 376 18.74 1.90 2.98
CA ASN A 376 17.95 1.55 4.16
C ASN A 376 18.54 0.30 4.81
N ILE A 377 18.90 0.40 6.08
CA ILE A 377 19.40 -0.73 6.88
C ILE A 377 18.46 -0.98 8.04
N GLY A 378 18.04 -2.24 8.22
CA GLY A 378 17.16 -2.65 9.29
C GLY A 378 17.59 -3.93 9.98
N TYR A 379 17.49 -3.96 11.31
CA TYR A 379 17.58 -5.18 12.11
C TYR A 379 16.17 -5.63 12.50
N TYR A 380 15.86 -6.91 12.26
CA TYR A 380 14.54 -7.50 12.44
C TYR A 380 14.62 -8.66 13.45
N PHE A 381 13.69 -8.74 14.39
CA PHE A 381 13.69 -9.75 15.45
C PHE A 381 12.32 -10.37 15.67
#